data_AF-A0A5P1F296-F1
#
_entry.id   AF-A0A5P1F296-F1
#
_cell.length_a   1.000
_cell.length_b   1.000
_cell.length_c   1.000
_cell.angle_alpha   90.00
_cell.angle_beta   90.00
_cell.angle_gamma   90.00
#
_symmetry.space_group_name_H-M   'P 1'
#
loop_
_entity.id
_entity.type
_entity.pdbx_description
1 polymer ?
#
loop_
_entity_poly.entity_id
_entity_poly.type
_entity_poly.pdbx_seq_one_letter_code
_entity_poly.pdbx_strand_id
1 'polypeptide(L)'
;MKTREGKGTCDTYCVAKYGHKWVRTRTIIDSLNPKYNEQYTWEVYDPATVLIICVFDNCEINEKGGAGNKDAKIGKVRIRLSTLETGRIYTHSYPLIVLQSSGLRKMGELHLAIRFSSTSLISTMFLYSRPLLPKMHYIRPLSMVQLDMLRYHAVQIVASRLSRMEPPLKKEVIEYVSDVDSHLWSMRRSKANFFRLVSAFSCFCAIGKWFGDICHWKNPVTTVLVHLLFILLVCFPELILPTGFLYMFLVGLWNYRLRPRHPPHMNTRLSHADAAHPDELDEEFDTFPTSRGPDLVKMRYDRLRSVAGRIQMVVGDLATQGERAGALLSWRDPRATGIFLIFCLVGVLVLYVTPFQVVAVVVGFYLMRHPRFRHRLPAEAVNFFRRLPARTDSLL
;
A
#
# COMPACT_ATOMS: atom_id res chain seq x y z
N MET A 1 -11.81 2.33 -29.19
CA MET A 1 -11.09 2.88 -30.36
C MET A 1 -12.12 3.42 -31.31
N LYS A 2 -11.96 4.67 -31.73
CA LYS A 2 -12.81 5.27 -32.76
C LYS A 2 -12.39 4.70 -34.11
N THR A 3 -13.31 4.55 -35.05
CA THR A 3 -12.99 4.18 -36.43
C THR A 3 -13.24 5.39 -37.32
N ARG A 4 -12.20 5.86 -38.00
CA ARG A 4 -12.28 6.89 -39.03
C ARG A 4 -11.77 6.25 -40.33
N GLU A 5 -12.58 6.28 -41.38
CA GLU A 5 -12.24 5.69 -42.69
C GLU A 5 -11.80 4.21 -42.62
N GLY A 6 -12.42 3.41 -41.74
CA GLY A 6 -12.09 2.00 -41.58
C GLY A 6 -10.78 1.70 -40.83
N LYS A 7 -10.02 2.74 -40.42
CA LYS A 7 -8.83 2.62 -39.56
C LYS A 7 -9.16 3.07 -38.14
N GLY A 8 -8.62 2.35 -37.15
CA GLY A 8 -8.74 2.75 -35.75
C GLY A 8 -7.93 4.03 -35.50
N THR A 9 -8.58 5.10 -35.02
CA THR A 9 -7.91 6.35 -34.64
C THR A 9 -8.16 6.66 -33.16
N CYS A 10 -7.22 7.39 -32.56
CA CYS A 10 -7.25 7.77 -31.16
C CYS A 10 -6.59 9.14 -30.99
N ASP A 11 -7.25 10.03 -30.26
CA ASP A 11 -6.79 11.41 -30.06
C ASP A 11 -6.23 11.52 -28.65
N THR A 12 -4.95 11.25 -28.47
CA THR A 12 -4.43 10.97 -27.13
C THR A 12 -3.74 12.17 -26.50
N TYR A 13 -3.91 12.30 -25.18
CA TYR A 13 -3.12 13.21 -24.36
C TYR A 13 -2.79 12.58 -23.00
N CYS A 14 -1.71 13.06 -22.40
CA CYS A 14 -1.25 12.62 -21.10
C CYS A 14 -1.46 13.71 -20.05
N VAL A 15 -1.80 13.29 -18.83
CA VAL A 15 -1.89 14.16 -17.66
C VAL A 15 -0.93 13.63 -16.60
N ALA A 16 0.01 14.48 -16.18
CA ALA A 16 0.93 14.21 -15.09
C ALA A 16 0.57 15.03 -13.86
N LYS A 17 0.54 14.38 -12.69
CA LYS A 17 0.28 15.01 -11.40
C LYS A 17 1.40 14.68 -10.43
N TYR A 18 1.96 15.72 -9.83
CA TYR A 18 2.92 15.63 -8.74
C TYR A 18 2.55 16.60 -7.61
N GLY A 19 2.09 16.06 -6.48
CA GLY A 19 1.58 16.88 -5.37
C GLY A 19 0.42 17.79 -5.82
N HIS A 20 0.62 19.10 -5.77
CA HIS A 20 -0.33 20.12 -6.23
C HIS A 20 -0.11 20.56 -7.70
N LYS A 21 0.98 20.11 -8.34
CA LYS A 21 1.33 20.50 -9.71
C LYS A 21 0.68 19.55 -10.71
N TRP A 22 0.02 20.13 -11.72
CA TRP A 22 -0.67 19.42 -12.78
C TRP A 22 -0.11 19.86 -14.13
N VAL A 23 0.07 18.92 -15.03
CA VAL A 23 0.55 19.15 -16.39
C VAL A 23 -0.29 18.32 -17.34
N ARG A 24 -0.69 18.93 -18.45
CA ARG A 24 -1.36 18.28 -19.57
C ARG A 24 -0.50 18.43 -20.82
N THR A 25 -0.25 17.34 -21.53
CA THR A 25 0.46 17.39 -22.82
C THR A 25 -0.44 17.87 -23.94
N ARG A 26 0.15 18.22 -25.09
CA ARG A 26 -0.62 18.45 -26.31
C ARG A 26 -1.40 17.18 -26.71
N THR A 27 -2.56 17.38 -27.34
CA THR A 27 -3.34 16.27 -27.92
C THR A 27 -2.74 15.88 -29.26
N ILE A 28 -2.42 14.60 -29.44
CA ILE A 28 -1.98 14.05 -30.72
C ILE A 28 -3.19 13.39 -31.37
N ILE A 29 -3.57 13.93 -32.52
CA ILE A 29 -4.77 13.56 -33.26
C ILE A 29 -4.44 12.38 -34.19
N ASP A 30 -5.41 11.48 -34.37
CA ASP A 30 -5.38 10.40 -35.38
C ASP A 30 -4.09 9.54 -35.37
N SER A 31 -3.58 9.19 -34.18
CA SER A 31 -2.36 8.37 -34.04
C SER A 31 -2.50 7.25 -33.03
N LEU A 32 -2.20 6.01 -33.46
CA LEU A 32 -2.11 4.84 -32.58
C LEU A 32 -0.76 4.72 -31.85
N ASN A 33 0.26 5.46 -32.29
CA ASN A 33 1.56 5.54 -31.65
C ASN A 33 1.95 7.01 -31.39
N PRO A 34 1.25 7.68 -30.45
CA PRO A 34 1.43 9.09 -30.17
C PRO A 34 2.83 9.37 -29.60
N LYS A 35 3.57 10.31 -30.22
CA LYS A 35 4.87 10.79 -29.75
C LYS A 35 4.78 12.21 -29.21
N TYR A 36 4.63 12.34 -27.89
CA TYR A 36 4.52 13.66 -27.24
C TYR A 36 5.84 14.43 -27.28
N ASN A 37 6.94 13.78 -26.90
CA ASN A 37 8.29 14.36 -26.79
C ASN A 37 8.35 15.63 -25.92
N GLU A 38 7.58 15.65 -24.83
CA GLU A 38 7.56 16.75 -23.86
C GLU A 38 8.32 16.36 -22.60
N GLN A 39 9.08 17.31 -22.05
CA GLN A 39 9.87 17.12 -20.82
C GLN A 39 9.42 18.11 -19.75
N TYR A 40 9.21 17.59 -18.55
CA TYR A 40 8.79 18.38 -17.39
C TYR A 40 9.70 18.12 -16.20
N THR A 41 9.98 19.17 -15.44
CA THR A 41 10.81 19.11 -14.22
C THR A 41 10.03 19.69 -13.05
N TRP A 42 10.00 18.96 -11.94
CA TRP A 42 9.35 19.40 -10.71
C TRP A 42 10.32 19.30 -9.54
N GLU A 43 10.28 20.30 -8.67
CA GLU A 43 10.94 20.23 -7.38
C GLU A 43 10.26 19.19 -6.47
N VAL A 44 11.03 18.21 -6.03
CA VAL A 44 10.56 17.11 -5.17
C VAL A 44 10.63 17.57 -3.72
N TYR A 45 9.47 17.68 -3.06
CA TYR A 45 9.40 18.04 -1.64
C TYR A 45 9.57 16.82 -0.71
N ASP A 46 9.26 15.62 -1.19
CA ASP A 46 9.34 14.38 -0.42
C ASP A 46 9.56 13.15 -1.33
N PRO A 47 10.60 12.32 -1.11
CA PRO A 47 10.85 11.12 -1.91
C PRO A 47 9.77 10.03 -1.73
N ALA A 48 9.02 10.01 -0.61
CA ALA A 48 7.97 9.03 -0.38
C ALA A 48 6.70 9.29 -1.21
N THR A 49 6.70 10.35 -2.03
CA THR A 49 5.56 10.74 -2.88
C THR A 49 5.52 9.96 -4.19
N VAL A 50 4.35 9.99 -4.82
CA VAL A 50 4.04 9.24 -6.04
C VAL A 50 3.78 10.22 -7.18
N LEU A 51 4.48 10.04 -8.30
CA LEU A 51 4.18 10.65 -9.57
C LEU A 51 3.08 9.84 -10.26
N ILE A 52 1.98 10.50 -10.63
CA ILE A 52 0.85 9.87 -11.30
C ILE A 52 0.81 10.37 -12.74
N ILE A 53 0.78 9.45 -13.69
CA ILE A 53 0.65 9.75 -15.11
C ILE A 53 -0.53 8.97 -15.66
N CYS A 54 -1.47 9.67 -16.27
CA CYS A 54 -2.66 9.08 -16.88
C CYS A 54 -2.72 9.43 -18.36
N VAL A 55 -3.23 8.50 -19.18
CA VAL A 55 -3.42 8.70 -20.62
C VAL A 55 -4.91 8.64 -20.92
N PHE A 56 -5.39 9.58 -21.74
CA PHE A 56 -6.79 9.72 -22.13
C PHE A 56 -6.93 9.87 -23.64
N ASP A 57 -8.08 9.43 -24.16
CA ASP A 57 -8.56 9.72 -25.52
C ASP A 57 -9.50 10.93 -25.44
N ASN A 58 -9.17 12.00 -26.15
CA ASN A 58 -9.92 13.22 -26.25
C ASN A 58 -11.12 13.00 -27.18
N CYS A 59 -12.32 13.00 -26.64
CA CYS A 59 -13.54 12.77 -27.41
C CYS A 59 -14.14 14.04 -28.04
N GLU A 60 -13.54 15.22 -27.85
CA GLU A 60 -14.09 16.51 -28.28
C GLU A 60 -13.75 16.90 -29.72
N ILE A 61 -12.64 16.40 -30.25
CA ILE A 61 -12.13 16.83 -31.57
C ILE A 61 -13.01 16.30 -32.73
N ASN A 62 -13.92 15.38 -32.45
CA ASN A 62 -14.79 14.78 -33.46
C ASN A 62 -16.03 15.64 -33.71
N GLU A 63 -16.31 16.01 -34.96
CA GLU A 63 -17.42 16.87 -35.41
C GLU A 63 -18.83 16.35 -35.06
N LYS A 64 -18.95 15.10 -34.59
CA LYS A 64 -20.21 14.49 -34.10
C LYS A 64 -20.34 14.51 -32.56
N GLY A 65 -19.47 15.22 -31.85
CA GLY A 65 -19.42 15.26 -30.39
C GLY A 65 -20.38 16.27 -29.79
N GLY A 66 -21.59 15.84 -29.41
CA GLY A 66 -22.46 16.62 -28.54
C GLY A 66 -21.82 16.94 -27.19
N ALA A 67 -22.18 18.10 -26.62
CA ALA A 67 -21.77 18.55 -25.29
C ALA A 67 -22.15 17.51 -24.23
N GLY A 68 -21.23 16.62 -23.89
CA GLY A 68 -21.48 15.48 -23.00
C GLY A 68 -20.58 14.27 -23.20
N ASN A 69 -19.75 14.25 -24.26
CA ASN A 69 -18.84 13.14 -24.49
C ASN A 69 -17.65 13.18 -23.51
N LYS A 70 -17.57 12.17 -22.66
CA LYS A 70 -16.53 12.01 -21.64
C LYS A 70 -15.22 11.54 -22.27
N ASP A 71 -14.11 12.07 -21.80
CA ASP A 71 -12.79 11.63 -22.26
C ASP A 71 -12.55 10.17 -21.83
N ALA A 72 -12.21 9.31 -22.79
CA ALA A 72 -12.08 7.89 -22.51
C ALA A 72 -10.73 7.60 -21.82
N LYS A 73 -10.77 6.82 -20.75
CA LYS A 73 -9.60 6.49 -19.92
C LYS A 73 -8.81 5.37 -20.60
N ILE A 74 -7.53 5.57 -20.89
CA ILE A 74 -6.65 4.56 -21.52
C ILE A 74 -5.78 3.85 -20.49
N GLY A 75 -5.28 4.56 -19.47
CA GLY A 75 -4.50 3.94 -18.40
C GLY A 75 -3.93 4.91 -17.39
N LYS A 76 -3.46 4.34 -16.27
CA LYS A 76 -2.87 5.06 -15.15
C LYS A 76 -1.60 4.37 -14.68
N VAL A 77 -0.54 5.15 -14.53
CA VAL A 77 0.76 4.72 -14.06
C VAL A 77 1.09 5.51 -12.79
N ARG A 78 1.49 4.80 -11.74
CA ARG A 78 1.89 5.37 -10.44
C ARG A 78 3.34 4.98 -10.18
N ILE A 79 4.21 5.96 -9.98
CA ILE A 79 5.65 5.73 -9.77
C ILE A 79 6.05 6.44 -8.48
N ARG A 80 6.41 5.65 -7.46
CA ARG A 80 6.92 6.20 -6.20
C ARG A 80 8.37 6.66 -6.42
N LEU A 81 8.67 7.90 -6.04
CA LEU A 81 10.00 8.46 -6.27
C LEU A 81 11.09 7.75 -5.44
N SER A 82 10.75 7.24 -4.25
CA SER A 82 11.68 6.52 -3.38
C SER A 82 12.20 5.20 -3.96
N THR A 83 11.60 4.68 -5.04
CA THR A 83 12.08 3.46 -5.71
C THR A 83 13.05 3.76 -6.85
N LEU A 84 13.28 5.05 -7.17
CA LEU A 84 14.19 5.48 -8.22
C LEU A 84 15.59 5.74 -7.66
N GLU A 85 16.61 5.25 -8.35
CA GLU A 85 18.01 5.56 -8.03
C GLU A 85 18.32 7.01 -8.44
N THR A 86 19.10 7.71 -7.61
CA THR A 86 19.49 9.11 -7.87
C THR A 86 20.45 9.19 -9.06
N GLY A 87 20.20 10.12 -9.98
CA GLY A 87 21.04 10.38 -11.15
C GLY A 87 20.85 9.41 -12.31
N ARG A 88 20.13 8.30 -12.10
CA ARG A 88 19.85 7.30 -13.14
C ARG A 88 18.64 7.68 -13.99
N ILE A 89 18.75 7.48 -15.30
CA ILE A 89 17.65 7.65 -16.25
C ILE A 89 16.99 6.28 -16.44
N TYR A 90 15.70 6.20 -16.16
CA TYR A 90 14.86 5.03 -16.40
C TYR A 90 14.05 5.25 -17.67
N THR A 91 14.36 4.51 -18.73
CA THR A 91 13.60 4.50 -19.99
C THR A 91 12.90 3.15 -20.13
N HIS A 92 11.61 3.09 -19.79
CA HIS A 92 10.85 1.83 -19.80
C HIS A 92 9.44 2.02 -20.33
N SER A 93 8.87 0.92 -20.83
CA SER A 93 7.48 0.81 -21.24
C SER A 93 6.62 0.41 -20.05
N TYR A 94 5.69 1.27 -19.66
CA TYR A 94 4.73 0.99 -18.59
C TYR A 94 3.41 0.50 -19.21
N PRO A 95 2.90 -0.69 -18.87
CA PRO A 95 1.63 -1.16 -19.41
C PRO A 95 0.48 -0.27 -18.93
N LEU A 96 -0.33 0.20 -19.88
CA LEU A 96 -1.54 0.97 -19.60
C LEU A 96 -2.70 -0.01 -19.43
N ILE A 97 -3.17 -0.09 -18.19
CA ILE A 97 -4.21 -1.03 -17.80
C ILE A 97 -5.38 -0.22 -17.25
N VAL A 98 -6.58 -0.51 -17.74
CA VAL A 98 -7.83 0.10 -17.26
C VAL A 98 -8.80 -0.98 -16.87
N LEU A 99 -9.45 -0.74 -15.74
CA LEU A 99 -10.60 -1.52 -15.32
C LEU A 99 -11.85 -0.93 -15.97
N GLN A 100 -12.63 -1.80 -16.61
CA GLN A 100 -13.95 -1.48 -17.15
C GLN A 100 -14.97 -2.45 -16.53
N SER A 101 -16.26 -2.13 -16.63
CA SER A 101 -17.34 -3.02 -16.17
C SER A 101 -17.26 -4.40 -16.83
N SER A 102 -16.77 -4.48 -18.07
CA SER A 102 -16.59 -5.74 -18.82
C SER A 102 -15.36 -6.55 -18.43
N GLY A 103 -14.46 -6.04 -17.58
CA GLY A 103 -13.19 -6.70 -17.27
C GLY A 103 -11.98 -5.78 -17.30
N LEU A 104 -10.83 -6.37 -17.00
CA LEU A 104 -9.53 -5.73 -17.16
C LEU A 104 -9.12 -5.72 -18.63
N ARG A 105 -8.72 -4.55 -19.15
CA ARG A 105 -8.18 -4.44 -20.52
C ARG A 105 -6.81 -3.75 -20.51
N LYS A 106 -5.84 -4.35 -21.18
CA LYS A 106 -4.56 -3.72 -21.51
C LYS A 106 -4.77 -2.87 -22.76
N MET A 107 -4.73 -1.55 -22.62
CA MET A 107 -5.03 -0.61 -23.70
C MET A 107 -3.78 -0.15 -24.48
N GLY A 108 -2.58 -0.48 -23.99
CA GLY A 108 -1.33 -0.15 -24.66
C GLY A 108 -0.16 -0.12 -23.69
N GLU A 109 0.92 0.55 -24.09
CA GLU A 109 2.11 0.79 -23.27
C GLU A 109 2.54 2.25 -23.40
N LEU A 110 2.97 2.84 -22.29
CA LEU A 110 3.49 4.20 -22.22
C LEU A 110 5.01 4.14 -22.08
N HIS A 111 5.73 4.59 -23.10
CA HIS A 111 7.18 4.77 -23.02
C HIS A 111 7.50 6.07 -22.28
N LEU A 112 8.20 5.95 -21.16
CA LEU A 112 8.51 7.07 -20.29
C LEU A 112 9.99 7.07 -19.89
N ALA A 113 10.60 8.24 -19.95
CA ALA A 113 11.93 8.52 -19.41
C ALA A 113 11.80 9.31 -18.10
N ILE A 114 12.26 8.76 -16.98
CA ILE A 114 12.29 9.47 -15.68
C ILE A 114 13.71 9.53 -15.16
N ARG A 115 14.09 10.70 -14.65
CA ARG A 115 15.32 10.91 -13.88
C ARG A 115 14.99 11.54 -12.54
N PHE A 116 15.40 10.90 -11.45
CA PHE A 116 15.35 11.50 -10.11
C PHE A 116 16.73 12.06 -9.76
N SER A 117 16.80 13.34 -9.41
CA SER A 117 18.05 14.01 -9.03
C SER A 117 17.90 14.59 -7.62
N SER A 118 18.88 14.32 -6.76
CA SER A 118 18.98 14.88 -5.41
C SER A 118 20.33 15.57 -5.26
N THR A 119 20.35 16.72 -4.60
CA THR A 119 21.56 17.51 -4.35
C THR A 119 22.40 16.94 -3.19
N SER A 120 21.78 16.28 -2.22
CA SER A 120 22.47 15.71 -1.05
C SER A 120 21.76 14.46 -0.53
N LEU A 121 22.50 13.35 -0.47
CA LEU A 121 22.04 12.09 0.12
C LEU A 121 21.67 12.24 1.60
N ILE A 122 22.47 13.01 2.36
CA ILE A 122 22.23 13.23 3.79
C ILE A 122 20.92 13.97 4.01
N SER A 123 20.64 14.99 3.19
CA SER A 123 19.36 15.72 3.23
C SER A 123 18.18 14.79 2.91
N THR A 124 18.32 13.92 1.89
CA THR A 124 17.29 12.93 1.55
C THR A 124 17.07 11.92 2.68
N MET A 125 18.13 11.45 3.34
CA MET A 125 18.02 10.55 4.51
C MET A 125 17.31 11.24 5.67
N PHE A 126 17.67 12.49 6.00
CA PHE A 126 17.05 13.25 7.09
C PHE A 126 15.54 13.46 6.88
N LEU A 127 15.11 13.54 5.62
CA LEU A 127 13.71 13.70 5.27
C LEU A 127 12.86 12.51 5.76
N TYR A 128 13.43 11.29 5.86
CA TYR A 128 12.71 10.13 6.38
C TYR A 128 12.30 10.26 7.85
N SER A 129 13.07 10.99 8.65
CA SER A 129 12.76 11.22 10.07
C SER A 129 11.73 12.33 10.28
N ARG A 130 11.52 13.20 9.28
CA ARG A 130 10.60 14.34 9.39
C ARG A 130 9.12 13.91 9.34
N PRO A 131 8.24 14.58 10.11
CA PRO A 131 6.80 14.34 10.03
C PRO A 131 6.28 14.65 8.62
N LEU A 132 5.35 13.84 8.11
CA LEU A 132 4.79 14.02 6.76
C LEU A 132 3.84 15.21 6.69
N LEU A 133 3.10 15.47 7.76
CA LEU A 133 2.11 16.54 7.81
C LEU A 133 2.61 17.74 8.63
N PRO A 134 2.08 18.94 8.39
CA PRO A 134 2.25 20.07 9.29
C PRO A 134 1.86 19.73 10.73
N LYS A 135 2.54 20.33 11.71
CA LYS A 135 2.36 20.04 13.15
C LYS A 135 0.89 20.13 13.60
N MET A 136 0.11 21.03 13.02
CA MET A 136 -1.30 21.25 13.35
C MET A 136 -2.16 19.99 13.21
N HIS A 137 -1.92 19.16 12.19
CA HIS A 137 -2.73 17.95 11.94
C HIS A 137 -2.47 16.82 12.94
N TYR A 138 -1.35 16.84 13.66
CA TYR A 138 -1.09 15.89 14.75
C TYR A 138 -1.68 16.37 16.08
N ILE A 139 -1.76 17.69 16.27
CA ILE A 139 -2.33 18.28 17.49
C ILE A 139 -3.85 18.25 17.44
N ARG A 140 -4.43 18.49 16.25
CA ARG A 140 -5.87 18.43 15.99
C ARG A 140 -6.12 17.59 14.73
N PRO A 141 -6.22 16.26 14.88
CA PRO A 141 -6.50 15.39 13.74
C PRO A 141 -7.91 15.66 13.20
N LEU A 142 -8.05 15.63 11.88
CA LEU A 142 -9.35 15.68 11.21
C LEU A 142 -10.03 14.32 11.36
N SER A 143 -11.35 14.32 11.57
CA SER A 143 -12.11 13.06 11.53
C SER A 143 -12.10 12.48 10.12
N MET A 144 -12.30 11.16 9.99
CA MET A 144 -12.35 10.52 8.66
C MET A 144 -13.43 11.16 7.77
N VAL A 145 -14.61 11.43 8.35
CA VAL A 145 -15.73 12.08 7.66
C VAL A 145 -15.35 13.49 7.17
N GLN A 146 -14.71 14.30 8.02
CA GLN A 146 -14.26 15.64 7.64
C GLN A 146 -13.20 15.57 6.53
N LEU A 147 -12.29 14.61 6.62
CA LEU A 147 -11.23 14.43 5.66
C LEU A 147 -11.78 14.05 4.27
N ASP A 148 -12.79 13.19 4.22
CA ASP A 148 -13.44 12.80 2.98
C ASP A 148 -14.25 13.96 2.36
N MET A 149 -14.99 14.73 3.19
CA MET A 149 -15.66 15.95 2.72
C MET A 149 -14.66 16.98 2.17
N LEU A 150 -13.55 17.22 2.88
CA LEU A 150 -12.52 18.17 2.45
C LEU A 150 -11.83 17.73 1.17
N ARG A 151 -11.56 16.41 1.00
CA ARG A 151 -11.01 15.87 -0.25
C ARG A 151 -11.96 16.09 -1.42
N TYR A 152 -13.25 15.82 -1.23
CA TYR A 152 -14.26 16.06 -2.26
C TYR A 152 -14.27 17.53 -2.68
N HIS A 153 -14.39 18.47 -1.73
CA HIS A 153 -14.38 19.90 -2.03
C HIS A 153 -13.08 20.36 -2.69
N ALA A 154 -11.92 19.89 -2.21
CA ALA A 154 -10.63 20.23 -2.81
C ALA A 154 -10.56 19.80 -4.28
N VAL A 155 -11.09 18.61 -4.62
CA VAL A 155 -11.12 18.13 -6.00
C VAL A 155 -12.07 18.96 -6.86
N GLN A 156 -13.24 19.36 -6.34
CA GLN A 156 -14.16 20.25 -7.08
C GLN A 156 -13.52 21.62 -7.37
N ILE A 157 -12.76 22.18 -6.43
CA ILE A 157 -12.04 23.44 -6.62
C ILE A 157 -10.93 23.29 -7.66
N VAL A 158 -10.17 22.18 -7.62
CA VAL A 158 -9.14 21.91 -8.62
C VAL A 158 -9.80 21.71 -10.00
N ALA A 159 -10.94 21.02 -10.07
CA ALA A 159 -11.71 20.83 -11.29
C ALA A 159 -12.14 22.16 -11.92
N SER A 160 -12.71 23.07 -11.13
CA SER A 160 -13.16 24.38 -11.63
C SER A 160 -12.02 25.30 -12.07
N ARG A 161 -10.82 25.14 -11.50
CA ARG A 161 -9.62 25.88 -11.91
C ARG A 161 -9.02 25.32 -13.20
N LEU A 162 -8.81 24.00 -13.25
CA LEU A 162 -8.14 23.36 -14.38
C LEU A 162 -9.02 23.28 -15.62
N SER A 163 -10.35 23.40 -15.50
CA SER A 163 -11.28 23.52 -16.63
C SER A 163 -11.14 24.84 -17.38
N ARG A 164 -10.49 25.86 -16.79
CA ARG A 164 -10.24 27.16 -17.41
C ARG A 164 -8.84 27.27 -18.01
N MET A 165 -8.01 26.23 -17.89
CA MET A 165 -6.70 26.22 -18.54
C MET A 165 -6.83 25.97 -20.04
N GLU A 166 -5.82 26.38 -20.79
CA GLU A 166 -5.70 26.04 -22.21
C GLU A 166 -4.54 25.05 -22.40
N PRO A 167 -4.80 23.80 -22.83
CA PRO A 167 -6.11 23.19 -23.11
C PRO A 167 -6.83 22.66 -21.84
N PRO A 168 -8.18 22.69 -21.77
CA PRO A 168 -8.95 22.53 -20.52
C PRO A 168 -9.02 21.09 -20.01
N LEU A 169 -8.77 20.87 -18.72
CA LEU A 169 -8.94 19.56 -18.08
C LEU A 169 -10.36 19.41 -17.51
N LYS A 170 -11.08 18.37 -17.95
CA LYS A 170 -12.42 18.06 -17.45
C LYS A 170 -12.40 17.52 -16.02
N LYS A 171 -13.52 17.69 -15.34
CA LYS A 171 -13.75 17.19 -13.97
C LYS A 171 -13.49 15.68 -13.84
N GLU A 172 -13.95 14.87 -14.78
CA GLU A 172 -13.78 13.40 -14.78
C GLU A 172 -12.32 12.95 -14.85
N VAL A 173 -11.48 13.68 -15.59
CA VAL A 173 -10.04 13.44 -15.72
C VAL A 173 -9.37 13.70 -14.36
N ILE A 174 -9.78 14.78 -13.70
CA ILE A 174 -9.22 15.22 -12.42
C ILE A 174 -9.65 14.28 -11.29
N GLU A 175 -10.90 13.82 -11.30
CA GLU A 175 -11.42 12.82 -10.37
C GLU A 175 -10.68 11.49 -10.52
N TYR A 176 -10.46 11.03 -11.75
CA TYR A 176 -9.71 9.79 -12.03
C TYR A 176 -8.22 9.90 -11.64
N VAL A 177 -7.56 11.01 -11.94
CA VAL A 177 -6.15 11.21 -11.54
C VAL A 177 -6.02 11.33 -10.02
N SER A 178 -7.02 11.92 -9.34
CA SER A 178 -6.99 12.16 -7.89
C SER A 178 -7.50 11.01 -7.02
N ASP A 179 -7.98 9.91 -7.61
CA ASP A 179 -8.48 8.73 -6.87
C ASP A 179 -9.60 9.06 -5.88
N VAL A 180 -10.57 9.90 -6.29
CA VAL A 180 -11.70 10.30 -5.43
C VAL A 180 -12.50 9.09 -4.95
N ASP A 181 -12.71 8.12 -5.82
CA ASP A 181 -13.49 6.91 -5.56
C ASP A 181 -12.69 5.85 -4.77
N SER A 182 -11.47 6.16 -4.31
CA SER A 182 -10.66 5.20 -3.54
C SER A 182 -11.28 4.82 -2.20
N HIS A 183 -12.08 5.73 -1.61
CA HIS A 183 -12.78 5.50 -0.34
C HIS A 183 -14.07 4.69 -0.49
N LEU A 184 -14.59 4.53 -1.71
CA LEU A 184 -15.78 3.73 -1.95
C LEU A 184 -15.46 2.26 -1.69
N TRP A 185 -16.37 1.61 -0.96
CA TRP A 185 -16.26 0.19 -0.66
C TRP A 185 -16.44 -0.64 -1.94
N SER A 186 -15.64 -1.69 -2.07
CA SER A 186 -15.75 -2.68 -3.15
C SER A 186 -15.37 -4.06 -2.65
N MET A 187 -16.12 -5.07 -3.08
CA MET A 187 -15.82 -6.47 -2.81
C MET A 187 -14.42 -6.89 -3.30
N ARG A 188 -14.02 -6.50 -4.52
CA ARG A 188 -12.71 -6.87 -5.09
C ARG A 188 -11.56 -6.26 -4.29
N ARG A 189 -11.66 -4.98 -3.93
CA ARG A 189 -10.64 -4.28 -3.10
C ARG A 189 -10.54 -4.90 -1.70
N SER A 190 -11.67 -5.29 -1.11
CA SER A 190 -11.71 -5.99 0.18
C SER A 190 -10.98 -7.32 0.12
N LYS A 191 -11.27 -8.16 -0.88
CA LYS A 191 -10.55 -9.42 -1.13
C LYS A 191 -9.05 -9.20 -1.32
N ALA A 192 -8.65 -8.23 -2.14
CA ALA A 192 -7.24 -7.90 -2.36
C ALA A 192 -6.52 -7.52 -1.06
N ASN A 193 -7.14 -6.71 -0.21
CA ASN A 193 -6.58 -6.36 1.09
C ASN A 193 -6.52 -7.55 2.05
N PHE A 194 -7.52 -8.45 2.03
CA PHE A 194 -7.51 -9.69 2.81
C PHE A 194 -6.37 -10.62 2.40
N PHE A 195 -6.18 -10.88 1.10
CA PHE A 195 -5.08 -11.71 0.63
C PHE A 195 -3.71 -11.09 0.91
N ARG A 196 -3.59 -9.75 0.87
CA ARG A 196 -2.39 -9.05 1.33
C ARG A 196 -2.12 -9.30 2.81
N LEU A 197 -3.15 -9.27 3.65
CA LEU A 197 -3.05 -9.59 5.07
C LEU A 197 -2.60 -11.05 5.27
N VAL A 198 -3.25 -12.03 4.62
CA VAL A 198 -2.85 -13.44 4.68
C VAL A 198 -1.40 -13.63 4.21
N SER A 199 -0.99 -12.96 3.13
CA SER A 199 0.39 -13.01 2.63
C SER A 199 1.41 -12.43 3.62
N ALA A 200 1.04 -11.38 4.37
CA ALA A 200 1.88 -10.84 5.42
C ALA A 200 2.08 -11.84 6.57
N PHE A 201 1.05 -12.65 6.88
CA PHE A 201 1.14 -13.71 7.88
C PHE A 201 1.87 -14.97 7.41
N SER A 202 2.08 -15.15 6.10
CA SER A 202 2.77 -16.33 5.55
C SER A 202 4.18 -16.54 6.11
N CYS A 203 4.89 -15.46 6.48
CA CYS A 203 6.20 -15.52 7.13
C CYS A 203 6.12 -16.25 8.49
N PHE A 204 5.11 -15.95 9.32
CA PHE A 204 4.91 -16.64 10.59
C PHE A 204 4.57 -18.12 10.39
N CYS A 205 3.76 -18.45 9.38
CA CYS A 205 3.49 -19.85 9.03
C CYS A 205 4.76 -20.58 8.55
N ALA A 206 5.63 -19.92 7.78
CA ALA A 206 6.90 -20.49 7.33
C ALA A 206 7.87 -20.71 8.50
N ILE A 207 7.97 -19.76 9.44
CA ILE A 207 8.75 -19.90 10.67
C ILE A 207 8.22 -21.07 11.51
N GLY A 208 6.89 -21.19 11.67
CA GLY A 208 6.27 -22.29 12.41
C GLY A 208 6.54 -23.66 11.77
N LYS A 209 6.46 -23.77 10.44
CA LYS A 209 6.82 -25.00 9.71
C LYS A 209 8.31 -25.34 9.87
N TRP A 210 9.19 -24.35 9.70
CA TRP A 210 10.64 -24.53 9.87
C TRP A 210 10.99 -24.97 11.30
N PHE A 211 10.35 -24.39 12.30
CA PHE A 211 10.49 -24.82 13.69
C PHE A 211 9.99 -26.25 13.90
N GLY A 212 8.85 -26.62 13.30
CA GLY A 212 8.37 -28.00 13.28
C GLY A 212 9.36 -28.97 12.65
N ASP A 213 9.98 -28.59 11.54
CA ASP A 213 11.03 -29.39 10.88
C ASP A 213 12.27 -29.60 11.76
N ILE A 214 12.60 -28.62 12.62
CA ILE A 214 13.65 -28.74 13.63
C ILE A 214 13.23 -29.71 14.74
N CYS A 215 12.01 -29.59 15.25
CA CYS A 215 11.49 -30.50 16.28
C CYS A 215 11.44 -31.96 15.81
N HIS A 216 11.18 -32.19 14.51
CA HIS A 216 11.17 -33.52 13.91
C HIS A 216 12.54 -34.01 13.43
N TRP A 217 13.63 -33.30 13.72
CA TRP A 217 15.00 -33.72 13.38
C TRP A 217 15.21 -34.07 11.90
N LYS A 218 14.47 -33.42 10.97
CA LYS A 218 14.59 -33.71 9.53
C LYS A 218 16.02 -33.50 9.01
N ASN A 219 16.72 -32.49 9.52
CA ASN A 219 18.10 -32.17 9.19
C ASN A 219 18.97 -32.10 10.46
N PRO A 220 19.64 -33.20 10.85
CA PRO A 220 20.27 -33.32 12.17
C PRO A 220 21.37 -32.28 12.41
N VAL A 221 22.10 -31.86 11.37
CA VAL A 221 23.13 -30.82 11.50
C VAL A 221 22.52 -29.46 11.88
N THR A 222 21.43 -29.08 11.21
CA THR A 222 20.77 -27.79 11.47
C THR A 222 20.10 -27.76 12.83
N THR A 223 19.53 -28.88 13.28
CA THR A 223 18.92 -28.97 14.60
C THR A 223 19.97 -28.84 15.69
N VAL A 224 21.11 -29.54 15.59
CA VAL A 224 22.22 -29.41 16.55
C VAL A 224 22.73 -27.97 16.62
N LEU A 225 22.92 -27.29 15.49
CA LEU A 225 23.33 -25.88 15.45
C LEU A 225 22.32 -24.95 16.12
N VAL A 226 21.01 -25.16 15.90
CA VAL A 226 19.95 -24.38 16.53
C VAL A 226 19.91 -24.63 18.05
N HIS A 227 20.12 -25.87 18.51
CA HIS A 227 20.20 -26.17 19.94
C HIS A 227 21.42 -25.52 20.60
N LEU A 228 22.58 -25.55 19.94
CA LEU A 228 23.78 -24.85 20.43
C LEU A 228 23.57 -23.34 20.51
N LEU A 229 22.99 -22.73 19.47
CA LEU A 229 22.63 -21.31 19.48
C LEU A 229 21.60 -20.99 20.58
N PHE A 230 20.60 -21.85 20.77
CA PHE A 230 19.60 -21.71 21.82
C PHE A 230 20.23 -21.73 23.22
N ILE A 231 21.11 -22.71 23.49
CA ILE A 231 21.85 -22.80 24.75
C ILE A 231 22.69 -21.54 24.98
N LEU A 232 23.42 -21.08 23.95
CA LEU A 232 24.22 -19.85 24.02
C LEU A 232 23.37 -18.61 24.37
N LEU A 233 22.21 -18.45 23.73
CA LEU A 233 21.29 -17.33 23.97
C LEU A 233 20.62 -17.39 25.34
N VAL A 234 20.36 -18.59 25.85
CA VAL A 234 19.82 -18.80 27.21
C VAL A 234 20.89 -18.51 28.27
N CYS A 235 22.15 -18.91 28.04
CA CYS A 235 23.27 -18.63 28.94
C CYS A 235 23.65 -17.15 28.97
N PHE A 236 23.45 -16.43 27.87
CA PHE A 236 23.78 -15.00 27.76
C PHE A 236 22.61 -14.19 27.18
N PRO A 237 21.62 -13.80 28.00
CA PRO A 237 20.43 -13.09 27.53
C PRO A 237 20.75 -11.69 26.93
N GLU A 238 21.87 -11.10 27.32
CA GLU A 238 22.39 -9.85 26.73
C GLU A 238 22.66 -9.97 25.22
N LEU A 239 22.91 -11.20 24.72
CA LEU A 239 23.14 -11.47 23.29
C LEU A 239 21.85 -11.61 22.48
N ILE A 240 20.67 -11.69 23.09
CA ILE A 240 19.39 -11.89 22.36
C ILE A 240 19.13 -10.74 21.37
N LEU A 241 19.20 -9.48 21.85
CA LEU A 241 18.98 -8.33 20.99
C LEU A 241 20.10 -8.17 19.92
N PRO A 242 21.40 -8.23 20.27
CA PRO A 242 22.48 -8.18 19.29
C PRO A 242 22.39 -9.25 18.20
N THR A 243 22.10 -10.51 18.56
CA THR A 243 21.98 -11.61 17.58
C THR A 243 20.74 -11.43 16.70
N GLY A 244 19.63 -10.95 17.25
CA GLY A 244 18.44 -10.58 16.47
C GLY A 244 18.74 -9.48 15.46
N PHE A 245 19.40 -8.39 15.86
CA PHE A 245 19.79 -7.31 14.95
C PHE A 245 20.82 -7.76 13.91
N LEU A 246 21.79 -8.59 14.30
CA LEU A 246 22.77 -9.17 13.38
C LEU A 246 22.09 -10.04 12.32
N TYR A 247 21.12 -10.88 12.72
CA TYR A 247 20.35 -11.69 11.80
C TYR A 247 19.57 -10.81 10.80
N MET A 248 18.87 -9.78 11.30
CA MET A 248 18.16 -8.82 10.43
C MET A 248 19.11 -8.10 9.47
N PHE A 249 20.31 -7.74 9.92
CA PHE A 249 21.35 -7.12 9.09
C PHE A 249 21.84 -8.09 8.00
N LEU A 250 22.17 -9.33 8.35
CA LEU A 250 22.63 -10.36 7.40
C LEU A 250 21.56 -10.70 6.36
N VAL A 251 20.30 -10.84 6.78
CA VAL A 251 19.16 -11.03 5.88
C VAL A 251 19.01 -9.83 4.95
N GLY A 252 19.12 -8.60 5.48
CA GLY A 252 19.11 -7.37 4.68
C GLY A 252 20.23 -7.32 3.64
N LEU A 253 21.46 -7.67 4.04
CA LEU A 253 22.64 -7.70 3.16
C LEU A 253 22.52 -8.77 2.07
N TRP A 254 21.98 -9.94 2.42
CA TRP A 254 21.70 -11.00 1.46
C TRP A 254 20.65 -10.55 0.44
N ASN A 255 19.54 -9.99 0.91
CA ASN A 255 18.45 -9.50 0.06
C ASN A 255 18.86 -8.31 -0.82
N TYR A 256 19.88 -7.54 -0.45
CA TYR A 256 20.43 -6.48 -1.30
C TYR A 256 20.90 -6.99 -2.67
N ARG A 257 21.40 -8.24 -2.74
CA ARG A 257 21.82 -8.88 -4.01
C ARG A 257 20.62 -9.16 -4.93
N LEU A 258 19.49 -9.52 -4.34
CA LEU A 258 18.24 -9.85 -5.03
C LEU A 258 17.31 -8.64 -5.18
N ARG A 259 17.82 -7.42 -4.94
CA ARG A 259 16.98 -6.22 -4.94
C ARG A 259 16.37 -5.95 -6.33
N PRO A 260 15.08 -5.63 -6.41
CA PRO A 260 14.48 -5.15 -7.66
C PRO A 260 15.17 -3.86 -8.10
N ARG A 261 15.62 -3.80 -9.36
CA ARG A 261 16.26 -2.60 -9.94
C ARG A 261 15.29 -1.72 -10.73
N HIS A 262 14.08 -2.21 -10.95
CA HIS A 262 13.06 -1.52 -11.74
C HIS A 262 11.95 -1.01 -10.82
N PRO A 263 11.38 0.17 -11.11
CA PRO A 263 10.25 0.68 -10.36
C PRO A 263 9.08 -0.31 -10.47
N PRO A 264 8.30 -0.49 -9.38
CA PRO A 264 7.15 -1.38 -9.41
C PRO A 264 6.11 -0.85 -10.40
N HIS A 265 5.54 -1.75 -11.19
CA HIS A 265 4.43 -1.45 -12.10
C HIS A 265 3.09 -1.81 -11.44
N MET A 266 1.99 -1.38 -12.04
CA MET A 266 0.65 -1.75 -11.57
C MET A 266 0.48 -3.27 -11.63
N ASN A 267 0.18 -3.90 -10.50
CA ASN A 267 0.09 -5.35 -10.40
C ASN A 267 -1.37 -5.80 -10.41
N THR A 268 -1.80 -6.40 -11.51
CA THR A 268 -3.17 -6.88 -11.73
C THR A 268 -3.56 -7.98 -10.76
N ARG A 269 -2.64 -8.94 -10.53
CA ARG A 269 -2.79 -10.04 -9.57
C ARG A 269 -2.93 -9.54 -8.14
N LEU A 270 -2.08 -8.59 -7.73
CA LEU A 270 -2.16 -8.00 -6.38
C LEU A 270 -3.49 -7.27 -6.16
N SER A 271 -4.02 -6.67 -7.22
CA SER A 271 -5.29 -5.94 -7.22
C SER A 271 -6.52 -6.85 -7.36
N HIS A 272 -6.32 -8.17 -7.47
CA HIS A 272 -7.35 -9.15 -7.80
C HIS A 272 -8.18 -8.77 -9.04
N ALA A 273 -7.59 -8.04 -9.99
CA ALA A 273 -8.29 -7.58 -11.17
C ALA A 273 -8.51 -8.71 -12.21
N ASP A 274 -7.57 -9.65 -12.31
CA ASP A 274 -7.63 -10.79 -13.26
C ASP A 274 -8.65 -11.85 -12.86
N ALA A 275 -8.97 -11.95 -11.56
CA ALA A 275 -9.87 -12.94 -10.98
C ALA A 275 -11.20 -12.33 -10.51
N ALA A 276 -11.46 -11.06 -10.85
CA ALA A 276 -12.68 -10.38 -10.47
C ALA A 276 -13.87 -10.89 -11.29
N HIS A 277 -14.99 -11.14 -10.62
CA HIS A 277 -16.23 -11.49 -11.30
C HIS A 277 -16.81 -10.25 -12.00
N PRO A 278 -17.44 -10.35 -13.19
CA PRO A 278 -18.05 -9.20 -13.87
C PRO A 278 -19.01 -8.42 -12.97
N ASP A 279 -19.78 -9.09 -12.12
CA ASP A 279 -20.68 -8.42 -11.16
C ASP A 279 -19.95 -7.59 -10.09
N GLU A 280 -18.72 -7.96 -9.71
CA GLU A 280 -17.89 -7.18 -8.78
C GLU A 280 -17.35 -5.92 -9.44
N LEU A 281 -17.07 -5.99 -10.75
CA LEU A 281 -16.70 -4.82 -11.54
C LEU A 281 -17.91 -3.92 -11.76
N ASP A 282 -19.06 -4.50 -12.09
CA ASP A 282 -20.31 -3.74 -12.23
C ASP A 282 -20.69 -2.99 -10.94
N GLU A 283 -20.44 -3.59 -9.77
CA GLU A 283 -20.61 -2.94 -8.47
C GLU A 283 -19.69 -1.73 -8.27
N GLU A 284 -18.43 -1.81 -8.71
CA GLU A 284 -17.46 -0.70 -8.62
C GLU A 284 -17.81 0.49 -9.51
N PHE A 285 -18.52 0.26 -10.61
CA PHE A 285 -18.93 1.30 -11.56
C PHE A 285 -20.39 1.74 -11.39
N ASP A 286 -21.12 1.17 -10.43
CA ASP A 286 -22.49 1.58 -10.10
C ASP A 286 -22.48 2.92 -9.34
N THR A 287 -23.51 3.74 -9.59
CA THR A 287 -23.66 5.02 -8.89
C THR A 287 -24.18 4.80 -7.46
N PHE A 288 -23.98 5.80 -6.60
CA PHE A 288 -24.64 5.84 -5.30
C PHE A 288 -25.68 6.97 -5.30
N PRO A 289 -26.98 6.70 -5.04
CA PRO A 289 -27.62 5.40 -4.81
C PRO A 289 -27.62 4.47 -6.04
N THR A 290 -27.75 3.16 -5.81
CA THR A 290 -27.65 2.12 -6.84
C THR A 290 -28.65 2.33 -7.97
N SER A 291 -28.17 2.18 -9.20
CA SER A 291 -29.00 2.21 -10.41
C SER A 291 -29.64 0.85 -10.72
N ARG A 292 -29.31 -0.19 -9.93
CA ARG A 292 -29.65 -1.59 -10.21
C ARG A 292 -30.92 -2.03 -9.49
N GLY A 293 -31.57 -3.04 -10.07
CA GLY A 293 -32.79 -3.63 -9.51
C GLY A 293 -32.56 -4.25 -8.12
N PRO A 294 -33.62 -4.33 -7.30
CA PRO A 294 -33.53 -4.76 -5.89
C PRO A 294 -33.05 -6.21 -5.73
N ASP A 295 -33.38 -7.09 -6.68
CA ASP A 295 -32.94 -8.50 -6.63
C ASP A 295 -31.42 -8.65 -6.77
N LEU A 296 -30.79 -7.81 -7.60
CA LEU A 296 -29.33 -7.80 -7.75
C LEU A 296 -28.65 -7.31 -6.47
N VAL A 297 -29.24 -6.30 -5.81
CA VAL A 297 -28.76 -5.78 -4.52
C VAL A 297 -28.86 -6.86 -3.44
N LYS A 298 -29.97 -7.61 -3.39
CA LYS A 298 -30.14 -8.74 -2.47
C LYS A 298 -29.09 -9.82 -2.69
N MET A 299 -28.84 -10.22 -3.95
CA MET A 299 -27.79 -11.17 -4.28
C MET A 299 -26.40 -10.67 -3.85
N ARG A 300 -26.06 -9.40 -4.12
CA ARG A 300 -24.79 -8.78 -3.70
C ARG A 300 -24.64 -8.77 -2.18
N TYR A 301 -25.71 -8.50 -1.45
CA TYR A 301 -25.73 -8.53 0.02
C TYR A 301 -25.52 -9.94 0.57
N ASP A 302 -26.22 -10.96 0.04
CA ASP A 302 -26.05 -12.36 0.47
C ASP A 302 -24.64 -12.87 0.17
N ARG A 303 -24.09 -12.50 -0.99
CA ARG A 303 -22.68 -12.75 -1.32
C ARG A 303 -21.74 -12.09 -0.32
N LEU A 304 -21.96 -10.82 0.01
CA LEU A 304 -21.18 -10.11 1.02
C LEU A 304 -21.21 -10.84 2.35
N ARG A 305 -22.38 -11.29 2.79
CA ARG A 305 -22.54 -12.06 4.02
C ARG A 305 -21.74 -13.36 3.99
N SER A 306 -21.72 -14.08 2.86
CA SER A 306 -20.93 -15.31 2.72
C SER A 306 -19.42 -15.08 2.80
N VAL A 307 -18.90 -14.00 2.20
CA VAL A 307 -17.48 -13.64 2.22
C VAL A 307 -17.09 -13.13 3.61
N ALA A 308 -17.93 -12.28 4.21
CA ALA A 308 -17.77 -11.84 5.59
C ALA A 308 -17.73 -13.04 6.55
N GLY A 309 -18.56 -14.07 6.31
CA GLY A 309 -18.51 -15.34 7.05
C GLY A 309 -17.16 -16.04 6.96
N ARG A 310 -16.53 -16.12 5.77
CA ARG A 310 -15.18 -16.71 5.64
C ARG A 310 -14.11 -15.87 6.33
N ILE A 311 -14.20 -14.54 6.23
CA ILE A 311 -13.29 -13.64 6.95
C ILE A 311 -13.48 -13.82 8.46
N GLN A 312 -14.72 -13.91 8.93
CA GLN A 312 -15.07 -14.16 10.32
C GLN A 312 -14.58 -15.53 10.79
N MET A 313 -14.57 -16.58 9.96
CA MET A 313 -13.97 -17.86 10.31
C MET A 313 -12.45 -17.73 10.53
N VAL A 314 -11.73 -17.01 9.68
CA VAL A 314 -10.27 -16.81 9.85
C VAL A 314 -9.96 -15.93 11.07
N VAL A 315 -10.77 -14.88 11.30
CA VAL A 315 -10.69 -14.07 12.52
C VAL A 315 -11.09 -14.90 13.75
N GLY A 316 -12.04 -15.80 13.61
CA GLY A 316 -12.53 -16.73 14.62
C GLY A 316 -11.50 -17.79 14.97
N ASP A 317 -10.76 -18.31 14.01
CA ASP A 317 -9.63 -19.21 14.23
C ASP A 317 -8.52 -18.48 14.98
N LEU A 318 -8.25 -17.21 14.61
CA LEU A 318 -7.30 -16.37 15.33
C LEU A 318 -7.78 -16.04 16.75
N ALA A 319 -9.07 -15.77 16.92
CA ALA A 319 -9.70 -15.57 18.22
C ALA A 319 -9.64 -16.86 19.05
N THR A 320 -9.85 -18.02 18.44
CA THR A 320 -9.73 -19.33 19.08
C THR A 320 -8.30 -19.61 19.51
N GLN A 321 -7.29 -19.23 18.73
CA GLN A 321 -5.89 -19.28 19.17
C GLN A 321 -5.62 -18.31 20.33
N GLY A 322 -6.24 -17.12 20.30
CA GLY A 322 -6.21 -16.17 21.41
C GLY A 322 -6.91 -16.70 22.67
N GLU A 323 -8.05 -17.38 22.52
CA GLU A 323 -8.79 -18.05 23.59
C GLU A 323 -8.00 -19.23 24.14
N ARG A 324 -7.27 -19.96 23.30
CA ARG A 324 -6.34 -21.02 23.74
C ARG A 324 -5.18 -20.43 24.55
N ALA A 325 -4.64 -19.28 24.14
CA ALA A 325 -3.64 -18.57 24.93
C ALA A 325 -4.24 -18.02 26.25
N GLY A 326 -5.48 -17.51 26.23
CA GLY A 326 -6.21 -17.13 27.44
C GLY A 326 -6.58 -18.31 28.33
N ALA A 327 -6.79 -19.49 27.74
CA ALA A 327 -7.09 -20.72 28.46
C ALA A 327 -5.89 -21.26 29.24
N LEU A 328 -4.65 -20.86 28.87
CA LEU A 328 -3.45 -21.10 29.67
C LEU A 328 -3.50 -20.42 31.04
N LEU A 329 -4.38 -19.42 31.22
CA LEU A 329 -4.54 -18.65 32.45
C LEU A 329 -5.89 -18.91 33.14
N SER A 330 -6.86 -19.53 32.46
CA SER A 330 -8.24 -19.69 32.96
C SER A 330 -8.44 -20.93 33.83
N TRP A 331 -7.37 -21.68 34.14
CA TRP A 331 -7.41 -22.93 34.93
C TRP A 331 -8.37 -24.01 34.39
N ARG A 332 -8.82 -23.86 33.13
CA ARG A 332 -9.75 -24.80 32.48
C ARG A 332 -9.10 -26.18 32.26
N ASP A 333 -7.78 -26.21 32.09
CA ASP A 333 -6.94 -27.40 32.20
C ASP A 333 -5.94 -27.19 33.35
N PRO A 334 -6.13 -27.84 34.51
CA PRO A 334 -5.30 -27.62 35.70
C PRO A 334 -3.86 -28.12 35.52
N ARG A 335 -3.60 -29.04 34.59
CA ARG A 335 -2.25 -29.57 34.34
C ARG A 335 -1.47 -28.62 33.43
N ALA A 336 -2.07 -28.18 32.33
CA ALA A 336 -1.46 -27.23 31.41
C ALA A 336 -1.24 -25.85 32.05
N THR A 337 -2.24 -25.37 32.81
CA THR A 337 -2.14 -24.12 33.57
C THR A 337 -1.04 -24.22 34.64
N GLY A 338 -0.94 -25.34 35.36
CA GLY A 338 0.12 -25.58 36.34
C GLY A 338 1.54 -25.55 35.74
N ILE A 339 1.76 -26.20 34.59
CA ILE A 339 3.04 -26.17 33.87
C ILE A 339 3.37 -24.75 33.39
N PHE A 340 2.38 -24.04 32.82
CA PHE A 340 2.55 -22.65 32.38
C PHE A 340 2.86 -21.71 33.55
N LEU A 341 2.24 -21.91 34.71
CA LEU A 341 2.52 -21.14 35.91
C LEU A 341 3.91 -21.44 36.50
N ILE A 342 4.37 -22.68 36.47
CA ILE A 342 5.76 -23.04 36.84
C ILE A 342 6.75 -22.41 35.86
N PHE A 343 6.44 -22.41 34.57
CA PHE A 343 7.24 -21.70 33.55
C PHE A 343 7.28 -20.19 33.78
N CYS A 344 6.14 -19.56 34.10
CA CYS A 344 6.07 -18.16 34.50
C CYS A 344 6.83 -17.88 35.80
N LEU A 345 6.77 -18.78 36.79
CA LEU A 345 7.50 -18.70 38.06
C LEU A 345 9.02 -18.74 37.83
N VAL A 346 9.49 -19.62 36.94
CA VAL A 346 10.89 -19.67 36.52
C VAL A 346 11.27 -18.41 35.74
N GLY A 347 10.41 -17.92 34.85
CA GLY A 347 10.61 -16.65 34.14
C GLY A 347 10.72 -15.44 35.09
N VAL A 348 9.93 -15.43 36.16
CA VAL A 348 10.03 -14.47 37.26
C VAL A 348 11.37 -14.62 37.98
N LEU A 349 11.81 -15.84 38.27
CA LEU A 349 13.10 -16.11 38.92
C LEU A 349 14.30 -15.67 38.07
N VAL A 350 14.17 -15.71 36.74
CA VAL A 350 15.20 -15.28 35.78
C VAL A 350 15.23 -13.76 35.59
N LEU A 351 14.07 -13.10 35.50
CA LEU A 351 13.93 -11.63 35.53
C LEU A 351 14.21 -11.02 36.91
N TYR A 352 14.37 -11.89 37.91
CA TYR A 352 14.84 -11.56 39.25
C TYR A 352 16.38 -11.60 39.33
N VAL A 353 17.04 -12.50 38.59
CA VAL A 353 18.52 -12.60 38.50
C VAL A 353 19.13 -11.50 37.61
N THR A 354 18.43 -11.07 36.57
CA THR A 354 18.80 -9.89 35.75
C THR A 354 17.77 -8.78 35.99
N PRO A 355 18.15 -7.55 36.41
CA PRO A 355 17.19 -6.61 36.94
C PRO A 355 16.32 -6.02 35.82
N PHE A 356 15.16 -6.66 35.60
CA PHE A 356 14.05 -6.10 34.82
C PHE A 356 13.71 -4.66 35.25
N GLN A 357 13.95 -4.34 36.53
CA GLN A 357 13.81 -3.03 37.13
C GLN A 357 14.53 -1.93 36.37
N VAL A 358 15.76 -2.13 35.90
CA VAL A 358 16.50 -1.07 35.20
C VAL A 358 15.85 -0.77 33.84
N VAL A 359 15.44 -1.81 33.13
CA VAL A 359 14.78 -1.69 31.82
C VAL A 359 13.37 -1.10 31.96
N ALA A 360 12.59 -1.60 32.92
CA ALA A 360 11.23 -1.16 33.18
C ALA A 360 11.18 0.26 33.78
N VAL A 361 12.15 0.66 34.61
CA VAL A 361 12.27 2.03 35.15
C VAL A 361 12.57 3.00 34.01
N VAL A 362 13.54 2.73 33.15
CA VAL A 362 13.90 3.64 32.05
C VAL A 362 12.75 3.79 31.04
N VAL A 363 12.15 2.67 30.62
CA VAL A 363 11.01 2.69 29.70
C VAL A 363 9.76 3.28 30.35
N GLY A 364 9.51 2.94 31.62
CA GLY A 364 8.39 3.44 32.42
C GLY A 364 8.44 4.95 32.62
N PHE A 365 9.58 5.50 33.06
CA PHE A 365 9.76 6.95 33.20
C PHE A 365 9.63 7.70 31.88
N TYR A 366 10.11 7.11 30.78
CA TYR A 366 9.98 7.70 29.44
C TYR A 366 8.52 7.75 28.96
N LEU A 367 7.75 6.67 29.16
CA LEU A 367 6.33 6.60 28.79
C LEU A 367 5.43 7.44 29.70
N MET A 368 5.71 7.44 31.01
CA MET A 368 4.97 8.21 32.02
C MET A 368 5.38 9.69 32.08
N ARG A 369 6.30 10.15 31.22
CA ARG A 369 6.69 11.57 31.19
C ARG A 369 5.46 12.46 31.07
N HIS A 370 5.47 13.54 31.86
CA HIS A 370 4.35 14.47 31.95
C HIS A 370 3.92 14.96 30.56
N PRO A 371 2.61 15.12 30.27
CA PRO A 371 2.11 15.50 28.95
C PRO A 371 2.71 16.79 28.37
N ARG A 372 3.23 17.70 29.22
CA ARG A 372 4.00 18.89 28.80
C ARG A 372 5.33 18.53 28.10
N PHE A 373 5.96 17.42 28.47
CA PHE A 373 7.19 16.91 27.85
C PHE A 373 6.92 15.90 26.74
N ARG A 374 5.66 15.46 26.54
CA ARG A 374 5.29 14.62 25.41
C ARG A 374 5.28 15.48 24.13
N HIS A 375 6.23 15.20 23.25
CA HIS A 375 6.17 15.77 21.90
C HIS A 375 4.86 15.35 21.24
N ARG A 376 4.09 16.34 20.76
CA ARG A 376 2.83 16.12 20.03
C ARG A 376 3.04 15.66 18.58
N LEU A 377 4.27 15.26 18.25
CA LEU A 377 4.67 14.80 16.93
C LEU A 377 4.98 13.30 17.00
N PRO A 378 4.70 12.54 15.93
CA PRO A 378 5.10 11.14 15.83
C PRO A 378 6.62 11.00 15.99
N ALA A 379 7.04 9.93 16.68
CA ALA A 379 8.45 9.59 16.82
C ALA A 379 9.09 9.40 15.43
N GLU A 380 10.39 9.69 15.34
CA GLU A 380 11.14 9.62 14.08
C GLU A 380 11.09 8.23 13.44
N ALA A 381 11.17 7.17 14.26
CA ALA A 381 11.01 5.79 13.80
C ALA A 381 9.63 5.52 13.16
N VAL A 382 8.57 6.15 13.69
CA VAL A 382 7.22 6.05 13.11
C VAL A 382 7.12 6.81 11.79
N ASN A 383 7.80 7.96 11.68
CA ASN A 383 7.87 8.71 10.41
C ASN A 383 8.65 7.94 9.34
N PHE A 384 9.79 7.35 9.72
CA PHE A 384 10.58 6.50 8.85
C PHE A 384 9.73 5.34 8.32
N PHE A 385 9.05 4.61 9.22
CA PHE A 385 8.20 3.49 8.85
C PHE A 385 7.06 3.88 7.91
N ARG A 386 6.39 5.01 8.16
CA ARG A 386 5.29 5.51 7.30
C ARG A 386 5.73 5.91 5.89
N ARG A 387 7.01 6.24 5.69
CA ARG A 387 7.57 6.63 4.39
C ARG A 387 8.07 5.43 3.58
N LEU A 388 8.21 4.26 4.20
CA LEU A 388 8.56 3.04 3.49
C LEU A 388 7.53 2.73 2.40
N PRO A 389 7.97 2.15 1.26
CA PRO A 389 7.08 1.81 0.17
C PRO A 389 6.06 0.76 0.62
N ALA A 390 4.78 1.06 0.40
CA ALA A 390 3.69 0.12 0.59
C ALA A 390 3.24 -0.42 -0.78
N ARG A 391 2.83 -1.69 -0.83
CA ARG A 391 2.30 -2.30 -2.06
C ARG A 391 0.98 -1.68 -2.54
N THR A 392 0.37 -0.79 -1.75
CA THR A 392 -0.83 -0.02 -2.13
C THR A 392 -0.64 0.76 -3.42
N ASP A 393 0.57 1.26 -3.68
CA ASP A 393 0.82 2.09 -4.86
C ASP A 393 0.81 1.30 -6.16
N SER A 394 0.94 -0.02 -6.06
CA SER A 394 0.81 -0.97 -7.17
C SER A 394 -0.59 -1.56 -7.32
N LEU A 395 -1.57 -1.09 -6.51
CA LEU A 395 -2.97 -1.46 -6.64
C LEU A 395 -3.69 -0.61 -7.69
N LEU A 396 -4.58 -1.25 -8.43
CA LEU A 396 -5.36 -0.68 -9.52
C LEU A 396 -6.65 -0.01 -9.03
#